data_AF-A0A8T4GZG0-F1
#
_entry.id   AF-A0A8T4GZG0-F1
#
_cell.length_a   1.000
_cell.length_b   1.000
_cell.length_c   1.000
_cell.angle_alpha   90.00
_cell.angle_beta   90.00
_cell.angle_gamma   90.00
#
_symmetry.space_group_name_H-M   'P 1'
#
loop_
_entity.id
_entity.type
_entity.pdbx_description
1 polymer ?
#
loop_
_entity_poly.entity_id
_entity_poly.type
_entity_poly.pdbx_seq_one_letter_code
_entity_poly.pdbx_strand_id
1 'polypeptide(L)' 'MKDEKPINERIKEQFEECESDEGWYRCKVCGVKHYYGQSRKSDLLRHLDSHD' A
#
# COMPACT_ATOMS: atom_id res chain seq x y z
N MET A 1 -12.10 -22.58 -2.96
CA MET A 1 -12.57 -21.18 -2.93
C MET A 1 -11.32 -20.34 -2.84
N LYS A 2 -11.14 -19.35 -3.71
CA LYS A 2 -9.87 -18.61 -3.82
C LYS A 2 -9.66 -17.77 -2.57
N ASP A 3 -8.58 -18.00 -1.84
CA ASP A 3 -8.16 -17.19 -0.70
C ASP A 3 -7.79 -15.78 -1.19
N GLU A 4 -8.77 -14.88 -1.24
CA GLU A 4 -8.49 -13.45 -1.40
C GLU A 4 -7.84 -12.95 -0.10
N LYS A 5 -6.51 -12.93 -0.05
CA LYS A 5 -5.75 -12.23 0.99
C LYS A 5 -6.35 -10.82 1.16
N PRO A 6 -6.67 -10.39 2.39
CA PRO A 6 -7.23 -9.06 2.62
C PRO A 6 -6.28 -7.99 2.09
N ILE A 7 -6.84 -6.96 1.45
CA ILE A 7 -6.12 -5.85 0.81
C ILE A 7 -5.06 -5.23 1.74
N ASN A 8 -5.33 -5.20 3.05
CA ASN A 8 -4.39 -4.72 4.07
C ASN A 8 -3.08 -5.52 4.09
N GLU A 9 -3.12 -6.84 3.93
CA GLU A 9 -1.91 -7.66 3.93
C GLU A 9 -1.09 -7.41 2.68
N ARG A 10 -1.72 -7.35 1.50
CA ARG A 10 -1.03 -7.01 0.24
C ARG A 10 -0.33 -5.65 0.31
N ILE A 11 -0.99 -4.66 0.92
CA ILE A 11 -0.42 -3.33 1.13
C ILE A 11 0.77 -3.41 2.11
N LYS A 12 0.66 -4.14 3.23
CA LYS A 12 1.79 -4.30 4.17
C LYS A 12 2.98 -5.06 3.58
N GLU A 13 2.75 -5.99 2.66
CA GLU A 13 3.81 -6.71 1.96
C GLU A 13 4.60 -5.75 1.05
N GLN A 14 3.90 -4.92 0.28
CA GLN A 14 4.48 -4.08 -0.78
C GLN A 14 4.79 -2.63 -0.37
N PHE A 15 4.26 -2.17 0.76
CA PHE A 15 4.49 -0.85 1.31
C PHE A 15 5.02 -0.91 2.73
N GLU A 16 5.84 0.07 3.07
CA GLU A 16 6.37 0.28 4.42
C GLU A 16 5.70 1.51 5.01
N GLU A 17 5.09 1.37 6.19
CA GLU A 17 4.52 2.51 6.91
C GLU A 17 5.67 3.40 7.41
N CYS A 18 5.59 4.70 7.15
CA CYS A 18 6.57 5.65 7.65
C CYS A 18 6.30 5.90 9.14
N GLU A 19 7.14 5.37 10.03
CA GLU A 19 7.01 5.57 11.48
C GLU A 19 7.03 7.05 11.90
N SER A 20 7.66 7.91 11.10
CA SER A 20 7.72 9.36 11.33
C SER A 20 6.47 10.13 10.87
N ASP A 21 5.62 9.51 10.04
CA ASP A 21 4.50 10.15 9.37
C ASP A 21 3.29 9.20 9.35
N GLU A 22 2.47 9.23 10.41
CA GLU A 22 1.29 8.37 10.52
C GLU A 22 0.38 8.53 9.29
N GLY A 23 0.00 7.41 8.68
CA GLY A 23 -0.78 7.38 7.46
C GLY A 23 0.04 7.60 6.19
N TRP A 24 1.37 7.73 6.22
CA TRP A 24 2.19 7.69 5.01
C TRP A 24 2.82 6.32 4.79
N TYR A 25 2.75 5.84 3.56
CA TYR A 25 3.23 4.53 3.16
C TYR A 25 4.18 4.68 1.99
N ARG A 26 5.33 4.03 2.07
CA ARG A 26 6.37 4.04 1.04
C ARG A 26 6.30 2.76 0.23
N CYS A 27 6.17 2.87 -1.09
CA CYS A 27 6.22 1.73 -1.98
C CYS A 27 7.63 1.12 -1.98
N LYS A 28 7.75 -0.19 -1.75
CA LYS A 28 9.04 -0.88 -1.81
C LYS A 28 9.54 -1.10 -3.24
N VAL A 29 8.65 -1.02 -4.23
CA VAL A 29 8.98 -1.22 -5.66
C VAL A 29 9.66 0.02 -6.24
N CYS A 30 9.02 1.19 -6.12
CA CYS A 30 9.52 2.44 -6.71
C CYS A 30 10.09 3.43 -5.69
N GLY A 31 9.95 3.16 -4.40
CA GLY A 31 10.44 4.04 -3.32
C GLY A 31 9.59 5.29 -3.07
N VAL A 32 8.50 5.51 -3.80
CA VAL A 32 7.61 6.68 -3.69
C VAL A 32 6.75 6.60 -2.43
N LYS A 33 6.62 7.73 -1.71
CA LYS A 33 5.73 7.86 -0.54
C LYS A 33 4.33 8.30 -0.97
N HIS A 34 3.30 7.68 -0.39
CA HIS A 34 1.89 7.96 -0.62
C HIS A 34 1.17 8.17 0.72
N TYR A 35 0.30 9.18 0.76
CA TYR A 35 -0.55 9.44 1.93
C TYR A 35 -1.82 8.60 1.93
N TYR A 36 -2.16 8.10 3.09
CA TYR A 36 -2.95 6.90 3.33
C TYR A 36 -3.68 6.95 4.67
N GLY A 37 -4.17 8.14 5.04
CA GLY A 37 -5.19 8.26 6.08
C GLY A 37 -6.36 7.30 5.83
N GLN A 38 -7.10 6.94 6.88
CA GLN A 38 -8.04 5.79 7.02
C GLN A 38 -8.94 5.38 5.83
N SER A 39 -9.09 6.17 4.76
CA SER A 39 -10.19 6.03 3.79
C SER A 39 -9.85 5.51 2.39
N ARG A 40 -8.60 5.37 1.91
CA ARG A 40 -8.37 5.03 0.48
C ARG A 40 -7.32 3.97 0.19
N LYS A 41 -7.59 2.74 0.60
CA LYS A 41 -6.76 1.55 0.32
C LYS A 41 -6.69 1.14 -1.15
N SER A 42 -7.66 1.57 -1.95
CA SER A 42 -7.74 1.35 -3.39
C SER A 42 -6.60 2.01 -4.18
N ASP A 43 -6.05 3.14 -3.69
CA ASP A 43 -5.08 3.92 -4.45
C ASP A 43 -3.69 3.27 -4.53
N LEU A 44 -3.25 2.57 -3.48
CA LEU A 44 -2.03 1.76 -3.50
C LEU A 44 -2.21 0.49 -4.30
N LEU A 45 -3.38 -0.14 -4.25
CA LEU A 45 -3.62 -1.27 -5.13
C LEU A 45 -3.50 -0.84 -6.58
N ARG A 46 -4.12 0.28 -6.95
CA ARG A 46 -3.98 0.87 -8.30
C ARG A 46 -2.54 1.29 -8.60
N HIS A 47 -1.81 1.80 -7.62
CA HIS A 47 -0.40 2.12 -7.78
C HIS A 47 0.45 0.86 -8.02
N LEU A 48 0.18 -0.23 -7.29
CA LEU A 48 0.85 -1.51 -7.50
C LEU A 48 0.53 -2.10 -8.86
N ASP A 49 -0.71 -1.98 -9.31
CA ASP A 49 -1.16 -2.38 -10.65
C ASP A 49 -0.40 -1.62 -11.76
N SER A 50 0.05 -0.40 -11.49
CA SER A 50 0.88 0.39 -12.41
C SER A 50 2.34 -0.08 -12.50
N HIS A 51 2.79 -0.99 -11.64
CA HIS A 51 4.16 -1.55 -11.67
C HIS A 51 4.26 -2.88 -12.42
N ASP A 52 3.14 -3.40 -12.96
CA ASP A 52 3.11 -4.62 -13.80
C ASP A 52 3.95 -4.46 -15.08
#